data_AF-A0A2H3CK89-F1
#
_entry.id   AF-A0A2H3CK89-F1
#
_cell.length_a   1.000
_cell.length_b   1.000
_cell.length_c   1.000
_cell.angle_alpha   90.00
_cell.angle_beta   90.00
_cell.angle_gamma   90.00
#
_symmetry.space_group_name_H-M   'P 1'
#
loop_
_entity.id
_entity.type
_entity.pdbx_description
1 polymer ?
#
loop_
_entity_poly.entity_id
_entity_poly.type
_entity_poly.pdbx_seq_one_letter_code
_entity_poly.pdbx_strand_id
1 'polypeptide(L)' 'MSLFANVLGFSLFGLAARLGQLGIQKRNLFDNMTAHAVSMGAWGAFGYFAWQWDQKAGGIIAQKKLELAERR' A
#
# COMPACT_ATOMS: atom_id res chain seq x y z
N MET A 1 -2.21 9.58 -5.69
CA MET A 1 -2.55 9.94 -4.28
C MET A 1 -1.32 10.52 -3.58
N SER A 2 -1.46 11.23 -2.46
CA SER A 2 -0.29 11.64 -1.68
C SER A 2 0.41 10.41 -1.08
N LEU A 3 1.73 10.50 -0.88
CA LEU A 3 2.52 9.43 -0.28
C LEU A 3 1.97 9.02 1.09
N PHE A 4 1.68 10.01 1.94
CA PHE A 4 1.13 9.79 3.28
C PHE A 4 -0.19 9.02 3.23
N ALA A 5 -1.14 9.44 2.39
CA ALA A 5 -2.43 8.76 2.27
C ALA A 5 -2.26 7.32 1.77
N ASN A 6 -1.32 7.07 0.85
CA ASN A 6 -1.07 5.71 0.35
C ASN A 6 -0.49 4.81 1.45
N VAL A 7 0.56 5.24 2.14
CA VAL A 7 1.18 4.48 3.23
C VAL A 7 0.17 4.23 4.36
N LEU A 8 -0.62 5.24 4.74
CA LEU A 8 -1.65 5.12 5.76
C LEU A 8 -2.74 4.12 5.35
N GLY A 9 -3.23 4.22 4.11
CA GLY A 9 -4.24 3.31 3.59
C GLY A 9 -3.78 1.85 3.60
N PHE A 10 -2.56 1.58 3.13
CA PHE A 10 -1.97 0.25 3.20
C PHE A 10 -1.71 -0.22 4.64
N SER A 11 -1.28 0.67 5.54
CA SER A 11 -1.10 0.33 6.96
C SER A 11 -2.42 -0.10 7.61
N LEU A 12 -3.50 0.63 7.36
CA LEU A 12 -4.85 0.29 7.83
C LEU A 12 -5.37 -1.01 7.19
N PHE A 13 -5.03 -1.27 5.92
CA PHE A 13 -5.30 -2.56 5.31
C PHE A 13 -4.58 -3.70 6.04
N GLY A 14 -3.30 -3.52 6.40
CA GLY A 14 -2.54 -4.49 7.19
C GLY A 14 -3.13 -4.73 8.58
N LEU A 15 -3.68 -3.70 9.23
CA LEU A 15 -4.43 -3.85 10.47
C LEU A 15 -5.68 -4.70 10.26
N ALA A 16 -6.49 -4.37 9.25
CA ALA A 16 -7.70 -5.11 8.91
C ALA A 16 -7.40 -6.58 8.58
N ALA A 17 -6.32 -6.85 7.84
CA ALA A 17 -5.87 -8.21 7.52
C ALA A 17 -5.51 -8.99 8.80
N ARG A 18 -4.81 -8.37 9.76
CA ARG A 18 -4.49 -9.00 11.05
C ARG A 18 -5.74 -9.28 11.89
N LEU A 19 -6.67 -8.33 11.96
CA LEU A 19 -7.94 -8.51 12.67
C LEU A 19 -8.77 -9.63 12.02
N GLY A 20 -8.87 -9.64 10.69
CA GLY A 20 -9.54 -10.69 9.94
C GLY A 20 -8.92 -12.07 10.18
N GLN A 21 -7.59 -12.17 10.18
CA GLN A 21 -6.86 -13.41 10.49
C GLN A 21 -7.20 -13.94 11.89
N LEU A 22 -7.23 -13.07 12.92
CA LEU A 22 -7.61 -13.47 14.28
C LEU A 22 -9.08 -13.90 14.38
N GLY A 23 -9.98 -13.19 13.68
CA GLY A 23 -11.40 -13.53 13.60
C GLY A 23 -11.64 -14.91 12.98
N ILE A 24 -10.95 -15.24 11.88
CA ILE A 24 -11.01 -16.57 11.25
C ILE A 24 -10.53 -17.65 12.21
N GLN A 25 -9.46 -17.38 12.96
CA GLN A 25 -8.92 -18.30 13.97
C GLN A 25 -9.76 -18.38 15.26
N LYS A 26 -10.86 -17.62 15.36
CA LYS A 26 -11.69 -17.50 16.58
C LYS A 26 -10.86 -17.08 17.81
N ARG A 27 -9.83 -16.25 17.61
CA ARG A 27 -8.99 -15.68 18.67
C ARG A 27 -9.47 -14.29 19.05
N ASN A 28 -9.08 -13.82 20.23
CA ASN A 28 -9.30 -12.42 20.62
C ASN A 28 -8.66 -11.49 19.57
N LEU A 29 -9.44 -10.53 19.07
CA LEU A 29 -8.99 -9.59 18.04
C LEU A 29 -7.85 -8.69 18.52
N PHE A 30 -7.71 -8.51 19.83
CA PHE A 30 -6.63 -7.71 20.42
C PHE A 30 -5.45 -8.55 20.90
N ASP A 31 -5.36 -9.80 20.43
CA ASP A 31 -4.27 -10.69 20.79
C ASP A 31 -2.94 -10.30 20.10
N ASN A 32 -1.92 -10.09 20.91
CA ASN A 32 -0.57 -9.66 20.52
C ASN A 32 -0.58 -8.34 19.71
N MET A 33 -0.58 -7.21 20.43
CA MET A 33 -0.52 -5.86 19.83
C MET A 33 0.74 -5.60 19.00
N THR A 34 1.86 -6.21 19.34
CA THR A 34 3.09 -6.12 18.54
C THR A 34 2.87 -6.69 17.14
N ALA A 35 2.15 -7.81 17.01
CA ALA A 35 1.82 -8.38 15.71
C ALA A 35 0.92 -7.47 14.85
N HIS A 36 0.07 -6.65 15.48
CA HIS A 36 -0.73 -5.65 14.77
C HIS A 36 0.16 -4.54 14.22
N ALA A 37 1.04 -3.98 15.06
CA ALA A 37 2.00 -2.96 14.64
C ALA A 37 2.94 -3.47 13.52
N VAL A 38 3.41 -4.72 13.63
CA VAL A 38 4.24 -5.34 12.58
C VAL A 38 3.46 -5.51 11.27
N SER A 39 2.20 -5.98 11.33
CA SER A 39 1.36 -6.08 10.12
C SER A 39 1.14 -4.72 9.47
N MET A 40 0.77 -3.71 10.26
CA MET A 40 0.60 -2.34 9.79
C MET A 40 1.88 -1.80 9.15
N GLY A 41 3.03 -2.00 9.79
CA GLY A 41 4.32 -1.56 9.28
C GLY A 41 4.72 -2.25 7.98
N ALA A 42 4.54 -3.58 7.90
CA ALA A 42 4.87 -4.35 6.70
C ALA A 42 4.01 -3.93 5.50
N TRP A 43 2.70 -3.81 5.69
CA TRP A 43 1.80 -3.34 4.63
C TRP A 43 2.02 -1.87 4.30
N GLY A 44 2.26 -1.00 5.29
CA GLY A 44 2.63 0.39 5.05
C GLY A 44 3.91 0.54 4.21
N ALA A 45 4.93 -0.27 4.49
CA ALA A 45 6.16 -0.33 3.69
C ALA A 45 5.86 -0.82 2.25
N PHE A 46 4.99 -1.82 2.07
CA PHE A 46 4.53 -2.21 0.74
C PHE A 46 3.84 -1.04 0.03
N GLY A 47 2.99 -0.29 0.72
CA GLY A 47 2.36 0.94 0.20
C GLY A 47 3.37 2.01 -0.23
N TYR A 48 4.48 2.17 0.49
CA TYR A 48 5.56 3.07 0.06
C TYR A 48 6.15 2.65 -1.29
N PHE A 49 6.50 1.38 -1.47
CA PHE A 49 7.04 0.87 -2.72
C PHE A 49 6.02 0.95 -3.87
N ALA A 50 4.75 0.65 -3.59
CA ALA A 50 3.67 0.78 -4.56
C ALA A 50 3.50 2.24 -5.03
N TRP A 51 3.62 3.22 -4.13
CA TRP A 51 3.57 4.63 -4.49
C TRP A 51 4.74 5.02 -5.40
N GLN A 52 5.97 4.63 -5.05
CA GLN A 52 7.16 4.90 -5.87
C GLN A 52 7.03 4.32 -7.28
N TRP A 53 6.48 3.10 -7.38
CA TRP A 53 6.21 2.45 -8.65
C TRP A 53 5.23 3.26 -9.51
N ASP A 54 4.10 3.68 -8.93
CA ASP A 54 3.06 4.45 -9.63
C ASP A 54 3.61 5.78 -10.18
N GLN A 55 4.41 6.50 -9.38
CA GLN A 55 5.06 7.73 -9.80
C GLN A 55 5.98 7.51 -11.02
N LYS A 56 6.78 6.44 -11.00
CA LYS A 56 7.69 6.10 -12.10
C LYS A 56 6.91 5.70 -13.36
N ALA A 57 5.90 4.86 -13.20
CA ALA A 57 5.05 4.40 -14.30
C ALA A 57 4.32 5.58 -14.97
N GLY A 58 3.76 6.50 -14.18
CA GLY A 58 3.11 7.71 -14.68
C GLY A 58 4.05 8.58 -15.52
N GLY A 59 5.31 8.75 -15.09
CA GLY A 59 6.32 9.49 -15.86
C GLY A 59 6.63 8.84 -17.21
N ILE A 60 6.83 7.51 -17.23
CA ILE A 60 7.08 6.76 -18.47
C ILE A 60 5.91 6.88 -19.44
N ILE A 61 4.68 6.75 -18.95
CA ILE A 61 3.47 6.87 -19.77
C ILE A 61 3.34 8.30 -20.33
N ALA A 62 3.60 9.33 -19.52
CA ALA A 62 3.55 10.71 -19.97
C ALA A 62 4.58 10.99 -21.09
N GLN A 63 5.82 10.52 -20.93
CA GLN A 63 6.85 10.63 -21.96
C GLN A 63 6.42 9.95 -23.27
N LYS A 64 5.89 8.72 -23.18
CA LYS A 64 5.42 8.01 -24.36
C LYS A 64 4.26 8.70 -25.06
N LYS A 65 3.36 9.35 -24.32
CA LYS A 65 2.30 10.16 -24.92
C LYS A 65 2.83 11.36 -25.70
N LEU A 66 3.90 12.02 -25.21
CA LEU A 66 4.56 13.11 -25.93
C LEU A 66 5.25 12.62 -27.21
N GLU A 67 6.01 11.53 -27.13
CA GLU A 67 6.67 10.92 -28.31
C GLU A 67 5.66 10.55 -29.40
N LEU A 68 4.48 10.04 -29.02
CA LEU A 68 3.42 9.69 -29.96
C LEU A 68 2.75 10.92 -30.58
N ALA A 69 2.64 12.02 -29.84
CA ALA A 69 2.07 13.27 -30.34
C ALA A 69 3.02 13.95 -31.35
N GLU A 70 4.34 13.89 -31.14
CA GLU A 70 5.35 14.44 -32.06
C GLU A 70 5.47 13.64 -33.38
N ARG A 71 5.08 12.36 -33.36
CA ARG A 71 5.09 11.48 -34.54
C ARG A 71 3.81 11.56 -35.38
N ARG A 72 2.81 12.31 -34.93
CA ARG A 72 1.50 12.44 -35.59
C ARG A 72 1.39 13.76 -36.32
#